data_AF-A0A7Z9UVL1-F1
#
_entry.id   AF-A0A7Z9UVL1-F1
#
_cell.length_a   1.000
_cell.length_b   1.000
_cell.length_c   1.000
_cell.angle_alpha   90.00
_cell.angle_beta   90.00
_cell.angle_gamma   90.00
#
_symmetry.space_group_name_H-M   'P 1'
#
loop_
_entity.id
_entity.type
_entity.pdbx_description
1 polymer ?
#
loop_
_entity_poly.entity_id
_entity_poly.type
_entity_poly.pdbx_seq_one_letter_code
_entity_poly.pdbx_strand_id
1 'polypeptide(L)'
;MYSHPCRMVASDFGDGLNFKDGLNTPREQWIPVPQRPMAEVTAISEAIDLFLEFVANEKIPVVTYQEIHEKYKETDIWIPLETALNILQLVSHELTYHHSGSIYLSPAEIFGIAAFILDGYNHIQVLPATIPVRRPIGPTEDCISEAPTQVDLDTFLSCASQANQTVSSNHRVPSVIDLAGTQISPSDFLKTAALLIKNLHQFSEPIQTIIIEQAKSLPALAEREDFKNMRIGGWLMTPGFQADNVVAMAKRQTWTAKPAVPMNQR
;
A
#
# COMPACT_ATOMS: atom_id res chain seq x y z
N MET A 1 -14.73 -8.21 -20.24
CA MET A 1 -14.90 -9.66 -20.19
C MET A 1 -13.53 -10.31 -20.09
N TYR A 2 -13.25 -11.06 -19.03
CA TYR A 2 -11.98 -11.77 -18.87
C TYR A 2 -12.25 -13.26 -19.04
N SER A 3 -12.03 -13.78 -20.25
CA SER A 3 -11.93 -15.21 -20.50
C SER A 3 -10.45 -15.52 -20.60
N HIS A 4 -9.96 -16.48 -19.83
CA HIS A 4 -8.60 -16.98 -20.04
C HIS A 4 -8.50 -17.49 -21.49
N PRO A 5 -7.53 -17.03 -22.30
CA PRO A 5 -7.56 -17.17 -23.75
C PRO A 5 -7.68 -18.62 -24.24
N CYS A 6 -7.18 -19.60 -23.46
CA CYS A 6 -7.33 -21.01 -23.81
C CYS A 6 -8.75 -21.57 -23.61
N ARG A 7 -9.58 -21.03 -22.71
CA ARG A 7 -10.84 -21.67 -22.26
C ARG A 7 -11.97 -21.65 -23.28
N MET A 8 -11.82 -20.83 -24.32
CA MET A 8 -12.71 -20.86 -25.48
C MET A 8 -12.61 -22.20 -26.22
N VAL A 9 -11.41 -22.76 -26.34
CA VAL A 9 -11.15 -23.99 -27.11
C VAL A 9 -10.81 -25.18 -26.20
N ALA A 10 -10.17 -24.95 -25.07
CA ALA A 10 -9.83 -25.97 -24.08
C ALA A 10 -10.95 -26.17 -23.05
N SER A 11 -11.25 -27.42 -22.73
CA SER A 11 -12.23 -27.77 -21.70
C SER A 11 -11.63 -27.74 -20.29
N ASP A 12 -10.31 -27.89 -20.17
CA ASP A 12 -9.58 -27.84 -18.91
C ASP A 12 -8.35 -26.91 -18.97
N PHE A 13 -7.72 -26.66 -17.84
CA PHE A 13 -6.43 -26.00 -17.78
C PHE A 13 -5.29 -27.02 -17.67
N GLY A 14 -4.20 -26.81 -18.40
CA GLY A 14 -3.09 -27.76 -18.42
C GLY A 14 -2.34 -27.85 -17.10
N ASP A 15 -2.28 -26.75 -16.36
CA ASP A 15 -1.80 -26.73 -14.98
C ASP A 15 -2.74 -27.51 -14.05
N GLY A 16 -4.04 -27.57 -14.37
CA GLY A 16 -5.09 -28.44 -13.81
C GLY A 16 -4.71 -29.90 -13.78
N LEU A 17 -4.22 -30.34 -14.92
CA LEU A 17 -3.93 -31.74 -15.20
C LEU A 17 -2.55 -32.15 -14.69
N ASN A 18 -1.60 -31.21 -14.68
CA ASN A 18 -0.19 -31.52 -14.50
C ASN A 18 0.42 -31.00 -13.19
N PHE A 19 -0.16 -30.00 -12.54
CA PHE A 19 0.45 -29.34 -11.37
C PHE A 19 -0.50 -29.15 -10.18
N LYS A 20 -1.70 -29.72 -10.26
CA LYS A 20 -2.67 -29.69 -9.17
C LYS A 20 -2.05 -30.21 -7.87
N ASP A 21 -2.48 -29.66 -6.74
CA ASP A 21 -2.08 -30.08 -5.40
C ASP A 21 -0.54 -29.99 -5.17
N GLY A 22 0.13 -29.06 -5.88
CA GLY A 22 1.57 -28.81 -5.78
C GLY A 22 2.43 -29.85 -6.49
N LEU A 23 1.86 -30.67 -7.38
CA LEU A 23 2.61 -31.61 -8.19
C LEU A 23 3.58 -30.87 -9.11
N ASN A 24 4.77 -31.44 -9.29
CA ASN A 24 5.75 -30.97 -10.28
C ASN A 24 5.98 -32.06 -11.32
N THR A 25 4.95 -32.32 -12.13
CA THR A 25 4.97 -33.42 -13.10
C THR A 25 6.08 -33.20 -14.14
N PRO A 26 6.99 -34.17 -14.34
CA PRO A 26 8.02 -34.09 -15.37
C PRO A 26 7.42 -33.93 -16.77
N ARG A 27 8.12 -33.23 -17.65
CA ARG A 27 7.60 -32.84 -18.98
C ARG A 27 7.15 -34.04 -19.81
N GLU A 28 7.87 -35.15 -19.72
CA GLU A 28 7.57 -36.41 -20.41
C GLU A 28 6.27 -37.09 -19.93
N GLN A 29 5.74 -36.70 -18.78
CA GLN A 29 4.49 -37.21 -18.20
C GLN A 29 3.32 -36.23 -18.37
N TRP A 30 3.52 -35.10 -19.07
CA TRP A 30 2.47 -34.11 -19.21
C TRP A 30 1.29 -34.64 -20.01
N ILE A 31 0.11 -34.45 -19.45
CA ILE A 31 -1.17 -34.73 -20.08
C ILE A 31 -1.54 -33.52 -20.96
N PRO A 32 -1.83 -33.73 -22.26
CA PRO A 32 -2.23 -32.65 -23.14
C PRO A 32 -3.60 -32.09 -22.76
N VAL A 33 -3.79 -30.79 -22.97
CA VAL A 33 -5.04 -30.12 -22.62
C VAL A 33 -6.17 -30.57 -23.55
N PRO A 34 -7.27 -31.11 -23.01
CA PRO A 34 -8.40 -31.56 -23.82
C PRO A 34 -9.08 -30.38 -24.52
N GLN A 35 -9.45 -30.61 -25.78
CA GLN A 35 -10.17 -29.64 -26.60
C GLN A 35 -11.69 -29.83 -26.43
N ARG A 36 -12.43 -28.74 -26.52
CA ARG A 36 -13.89 -28.73 -26.57
C ARG A 36 -14.38 -29.22 -27.94
N PRO A 37 -15.58 -29.83 -28.00
CA PRO A 37 -16.27 -30.03 -29.26
C PRO A 37 -16.52 -28.71 -29.97
N MET A 38 -16.41 -28.69 -31.31
CA MET A 38 -16.61 -27.47 -32.11
C MET A 38 -17.97 -26.80 -31.86
N ALA A 39 -19.03 -27.59 -31.65
CA ALA A 39 -20.36 -27.06 -31.34
C ALA A 39 -20.38 -26.23 -30.03
N GLU A 40 -19.62 -26.63 -29.01
CA GLU A 40 -19.49 -25.84 -27.77
C GLU A 40 -18.71 -24.56 -28.02
N VAL A 41 -17.63 -24.62 -28.80
CA VAL A 41 -16.83 -23.44 -29.15
C VAL A 41 -17.69 -22.41 -29.88
N THR A 42 -18.51 -22.86 -30.85
CA THR A 42 -19.47 -22.00 -31.56
C THR A 42 -20.48 -21.38 -30.60
N ALA A 43 -21.09 -22.17 -29.71
CA ALA A 43 -22.06 -21.66 -28.75
C ALA A 43 -21.46 -20.64 -27.77
N ILE A 44 -20.21 -20.84 -27.32
CA ILE A 44 -19.49 -19.87 -26.49
C ILE A 44 -19.25 -18.57 -27.27
N SER A 45 -18.86 -18.66 -28.55
CA SER A 45 -18.67 -17.49 -29.41
C SER A 45 -19.97 -16.69 -29.56
N GLU A 46 -21.07 -17.36 -29.88
CA GLU A 46 -22.39 -16.73 -30.01
C GLU A 46 -22.84 -16.07 -28.69
N ALA A 47 -22.59 -16.72 -27.56
CA ALA A 47 -22.89 -16.14 -26.24
C ALA A 47 -22.03 -14.90 -25.92
N ILE A 48 -20.77 -14.89 -26.34
CA ILE A 48 -19.88 -13.72 -26.23
C ILE A 48 -20.42 -12.57 -27.08
N ASP A 49 -20.80 -12.84 -28.33
CA ASP A 49 -21.33 -11.82 -29.24
C ASP A 49 -22.63 -11.21 -28.67
N LEU A 50 -23.56 -12.04 -28.20
CA LEU A 50 -24.78 -11.58 -27.53
C LEU A 50 -24.49 -10.72 -26.29
N PHE A 51 -23.49 -11.08 -25.49
CA PHE A 51 -23.08 -10.29 -24.33
C PHE A 51 -22.49 -8.94 -24.76
N LEU A 52 -21.66 -8.91 -25.80
CA LEU A 52 -21.09 -7.67 -26.32
C LEU A 52 -22.15 -6.75 -26.92
N GLU A 53 -23.14 -7.32 -27.63
CA GLU A 53 -24.32 -6.58 -28.11
C GLU A 53 -25.12 -5.98 -26.95
N PHE A 54 -25.37 -6.75 -25.90
CA PHE A 54 -26.03 -6.26 -24.69
C PHE A 54 -25.26 -5.09 -24.06
N VAL A 55 -23.95 -5.24 -23.85
CA VAL A 55 -23.10 -4.16 -23.28
C VAL A 55 -23.14 -2.90 -24.15
N ALA A 56 -23.10 -3.05 -25.47
CA ALA A 56 -23.18 -1.93 -26.41
C ALA A 56 -24.54 -1.21 -26.31
N ASN A 57 -25.64 -1.95 -26.13
CA ASN A 57 -26.99 -1.40 -26.01
C ASN A 57 -27.25 -0.71 -24.67
N GLU A 58 -26.67 -1.19 -23.57
CA GLU A 58 -26.80 -0.59 -22.24
C GLU A 58 -26.04 0.74 -22.07
N LYS A 59 -25.36 1.22 -23.13
CA LYS A 59 -24.55 2.46 -23.11
C LYS A 59 -23.52 2.47 -21.98
N ILE A 60 -23.04 1.30 -21.57
CA ILE A 60 -21.96 1.18 -20.58
C ILE A 60 -20.65 1.58 -21.28
N PRO A 61 -19.89 2.55 -20.76
CA PRO A 61 -18.62 2.94 -21.36
C PRO A 61 -17.64 1.76 -21.39
N VAL A 62 -17.22 1.37 -22.60
CA VAL A 62 -16.13 0.41 -22.78
C VAL A 62 -14.82 1.17 -22.73
N VAL A 63 -13.95 0.77 -21.81
CA VAL A 63 -12.62 1.36 -21.64
C VAL A 63 -11.54 0.28 -21.66
N THR A 64 -10.38 0.65 -22.15
CA THR A 64 -9.15 -0.15 -22.15
C THR A 64 -8.41 0.01 -20.83
N TYR A 65 -7.52 -0.94 -20.52
CA TYR A 65 -6.60 -0.79 -19.40
C TYR A 65 -5.71 0.46 -19.52
N GLN A 66 -5.37 0.86 -20.74
CA GLN A 66 -4.61 2.09 -20.99
C GLN A 66 -5.42 3.32 -20.60
N GLU A 67 -6.70 3.41 -20.96
CA GLU A 67 -7.56 4.52 -20.55
C GLU A 67 -7.78 4.57 -19.03
N ILE A 68 -7.93 3.40 -18.38
CA ILE A 68 -7.97 3.33 -16.92
C ILE A 68 -6.64 3.80 -16.33
N HIS A 69 -5.50 3.33 -16.85
CA HIS A 69 -4.18 3.76 -16.39
C HIS A 69 -4.01 5.27 -16.53
N GLU A 70 -4.30 5.84 -17.70
CA GLU A 70 -4.22 7.28 -17.94
C GLU A 70 -5.13 8.09 -17.01
N LYS A 71 -6.30 7.54 -16.67
CA LYS A 71 -7.24 8.19 -15.74
C LYS A 71 -6.74 8.21 -14.29
N TYR A 72 -6.03 7.18 -13.85
CA TYR A 72 -5.68 6.98 -12.44
C TYR A 72 -4.18 7.04 -12.13
N LYS A 73 -3.32 7.22 -13.15
CA LYS A 73 -1.87 7.30 -12.96
C LYS A 73 -1.53 8.42 -11.98
N GLU A 74 -0.60 8.12 -11.10
CA GLU A 74 -0.14 9.11 -10.14
C GLU A 74 0.98 9.95 -10.76
N THR A 75 0.94 11.26 -10.52
CA THR A 75 1.98 12.22 -10.94
C THR A 75 2.63 12.84 -9.74
N ASP A 76 3.91 13.21 -9.83
CA ASP A 76 4.58 13.89 -8.73
C ASP A 76 3.89 15.21 -8.39
N ILE A 77 3.64 15.40 -7.09
CA ILE A 77 2.95 16.58 -6.57
C ILE A 77 3.73 17.13 -5.38
N TRP A 78 3.60 18.44 -5.21
CA TRP A 78 4.03 19.16 -4.02
C TRP A 78 2.79 19.70 -3.33
N ILE A 79 2.70 19.50 -2.03
CA ILE A 79 1.56 19.95 -1.22
C ILE A 79 1.97 21.11 -0.31
N PRO A 80 1.06 22.07 -0.04
CA PRO A 80 1.30 23.08 0.97
C PRO A 80 1.43 22.48 2.38
N LEU A 81 2.15 23.17 3.27
CA LEU A 81 2.26 22.79 4.69
C LEU A 81 0.88 22.61 5.36
N GLU A 82 -0.08 23.48 5.06
CA GLU A 82 -1.45 23.40 5.59
C GLU A 82 -2.13 22.06 5.26
N THR A 83 -2.01 21.60 4.01
CA THR A 83 -2.52 20.30 3.57
C THR A 83 -1.84 19.16 4.31
N ALA A 84 -0.51 19.24 4.50
CA ALA A 84 0.23 18.26 5.27
C ALA A 84 -0.20 18.23 6.74
N LEU A 85 -0.37 19.39 7.39
CA LEU A 85 -0.81 19.52 8.77
C LEU A 85 -2.20 18.92 9.01
N ASN A 86 -3.15 19.18 8.11
CA ASN A 86 -4.50 18.60 8.18
C ASN A 86 -4.44 17.06 8.15
N ILE A 87 -3.64 16.49 7.26
CA ILE A 87 -3.50 15.05 7.11
C ILE A 87 -2.73 14.43 8.30
N LEU A 88 -1.67 15.08 8.77
CA LEU A 88 -0.89 14.64 9.94
C LEU A 88 -1.75 14.66 11.21
N GLN A 89 -2.58 15.68 11.40
CA GLN A 89 -3.52 15.74 12.50
C GLN A 89 -4.44 14.50 12.49
N LEU A 90 -4.98 14.12 11.33
CA LEU A 90 -5.86 12.95 11.21
C LEU A 90 -5.12 11.62 11.45
N VAL A 91 -3.92 11.45 10.88
CA VAL A 91 -3.15 10.21 11.05
C VAL A 91 -2.69 9.98 12.49
N SER A 92 -2.54 11.05 13.27
CA SER A 92 -2.19 10.95 14.70
C SER A 92 -3.28 10.29 15.56
N HIS A 93 -4.53 10.32 15.10
CA HIS A 93 -5.68 9.64 15.76
C HIS A 93 -5.88 8.24 15.23
N GLU A 94 -5.79 8.06 13.92
CA GLU A 94 -6.00 6.77 13.27
C GLU A 94 -5.01 6.55 12.13
N LEU A 95 -4.23 5.48 12.24
CA LEU A 95 -3.32 5.05 11.17
C LEU A 95 -4.12 4.45 10.02
N THR A 96 -4.42 5.27 9.01
CA THR A 96 -5.09 4.88 7.76
C THR A 96 -4.78 5.93 6.68
N TYR A 97 -5.34 5.76 5.48
CA TYR A 97 -5.27 6.84 4.49
C TYR A 97 -6.12 8.02 4.93
N HIS A 98 -5.66 9.22 4.61
CA HIS A 98 -6.39 10.45 4.91
C HIS A 98 -6.36 11.36 3.69
N HIS A 99 -7.20 12.40 3.72
CA HIS A 99 -7.28 13.36 2.64
C HIS A 99 -7.48 14.79 3.16
N SER A 100 -7.06 15.74 2.35
CA SER A 100 -7.34 17.17 2.55
C SER A 100 -7.63 17.78 1.19
N GLY A 101 -8.88 18.20 0.98
CA GLY A 101 -9.38 18.55 -0.35
C GLY A 101 -9.38 17.33 -1.28
N SER A 102 -8.76 17.47 -2.45
CA SER A 102 -8.65 16.44 -3.48
C SER A 102 -7.42 15.53 -3.32
N ILE A 103 -6.55 15.81 -2.35
CA ILE A 103 -5.31 15.06 -2.13
C ILE A 103 -5.56 13.92 -1.13
N TYR A 104 -5.40 12.68 -1.59
CA TYR A 104 -5.49 11.47 -0.78
C TYR A 104 -4.10 10.85 -0.61
N LEU A 105 -3.73 10.56 0.63
CA LEU A 105 -2.44 10.02 0.98
C LEU A 105 -2.59 8.74 1.81
N SER A 106 -1.85 7.72 1.42
CA SER A 106 -1.70 6.48 2.16
C SER A 106 -0.79 6.69 3.38
N PRO A 107 -0.85 5.83 4.41
CA PRO A 107 0.04 5.90 5.57
C PRO A 107 1.54 6.04 5.21
N ALA A 108 1.99 5.34 4.16
CA ALA A 108 3.39 5.37 3.72
C ALA A 108 3.79 6.74 3.14
N GLU A 109 2.90 7.38 2.39
CA GLU A 109 3.13 8.72 1.87
C GLU A 109 3.11 9.76 3.00
N ILE A 110 2.20 9.61 3.97
CA ILE A 110 2.13 10.48 5.15
C ILE A 110 3.41 10.35 6.00
N PHE A 111 3.94 9.14 6.15
CA PHE A 111 5.26 8.93 6.76
C PHE A 111 6.36 9.67 6.00
N GLY A 112 6.38 9.58 4.67
CA GLY A 112 7.29 10.33 3.84
C GLY A 112 7.19 11.84 4.06
N ILE A 113 5.99 12.38 4.22
CA ILE A 113 5.78 13.81 4.53
C ILE A 113 6.34 14.17 5.90
N ALA A 114 6.00 13.40 6.94
CA ALA A 114 6.44 13.66 8.30
C ALA A 114 7.96 13.66 8.41
N ALA A 115 8.61 12.64 7.84
CA ALA A 115 10.06 12.53 7.82
C ALA A 115 10.73 13.68 7.05
N PHE A 116 10.17 14.08 5.91
CA PHE A 116 10.70 15.22 5.14
C PHE A 116 10.60 16.55 5.89
N ILE A 117 9.46 16.81 6.54
CA ILE A 117 9.24 18.04 7.30
C ILE A 117 10.24 18.14 8.45
N LEU A 118 10.39 17.07 9.23
CA LEU A 118 11.28 17.06 10.40
C LEU A 118 12.76 17.11 10.01
N ASP A 119 13.15 16.47 8.90
CA ASP A 119 14.49 16.59 8.35
C ASP A 119 14.80 18.04 7.93
N GLY A 120 13.88 18.69 7.22
CA GLY A 120 14.03 20.11 6.86
C GLY A 120 14.10 21.03 8.09
N TYR A 121 13.26 20.77 9.09
CA TYR A 121 13.28 21.51 10.36
C TYR A 121 14.60 21.32 11.12
N ASN A 122 15.16 20.10 11.15
CA ASN A 122 16.44 19.81 11.78
C ASN A 122 17.56 20.73 11.24
N HIS A 123 17.56 20.98 9.93
CA HIS A 123 18.59 21.78 9.27
C HIS A 123 18.35 23.29 9.29
N ILE A 124 17.09 23.73 9.15
CA ILE A 124 16.75 25.14 8.88
C ILE A 124 16.01 25.79 10.05
N GLN A 125 15.51 24.99 11.00
CA GLN A 125 14.69 25.42 12.15
C GLN A 125 13.40 26.15 11.73
N VAL A 126 12.92 25.88 10.52
CA VAL A 126 11.70 26.43 9.94
C VAL A 126 10.97 25.31 9.21
N LEU A 127 9.65 25.21 9.40
CA LEU A 127 8.84 24.23 8.68
C LEU A 127 8.78 24.59 7.17
N PRO A 128 8.91 23.61 6.27
CA PRO A 128 8.90 23.88 4.84
C PRO A 128 7.52 24.35 4.38
N ALA A 129 7.46 25.35 3.48
CA ALA A 129 6.21 25.85 2.93
C ALA A 129 5.52 24.83 2.01
N THR A 130 6.31 24.02 1.31
CA THR A 130 5.85 22.97 0.39
C THR A 130 6.61 21.67 0.61
N ILE A 131 5.90 20.55 0.44
CA ILE A 131 6.41 19.21 0.72
C ILE A 131 6.21 18.32 -0.50
N PRO A 132 7.24 17.60 -0.99
CA PRO A 132 7.07 16.65 -2.07
C PRO A 132 6.37 15.39 -1.55
N VAL A 133 5.34 14.93 -2.26
CA VAL A 133 4.70 13.65 -1.97
C VAL A 133 5.51 12.54 -2.62
N ARG A 134 6.21 11.76 -1.80
CA ARG A 134 6.92 10.54 -2.21
C ARG A 134 6.01 9.33 -2.01
N ARG A 135 6.23 8.27 -2.80
CA ARG A 135 5.41 7.05 -2.82
C ARG A 135 6.18 5.81 -2.35
N PRO A 136 6.64 5.76 -1.08
CA PRO A 136 7.30 4.57 -0.59
C PRO A 136 6.30 3.42 -0.43
N ILE A 137 6.80 2.19 -0.54
CA ILE A 137 6.05 1.03 -0.04
C ILE A 137 6.02 1.01 1.49
N GLY A 138 5.14 0.21 2.07
CA GLY A 138 5.09 -0.01 3.50
C GLY A 138 6.32 -0.75 4.05
N PRO A 139 6.45 -0.86 5.38
CA PRO A 139 7.52 -1.64 6.01
C PRO A 139 7.49 -3.10 5.53
N THR A 140 8.67 -3.73 5.42
CA THR A 140 8.78 -5.11 4.91
C THR A 140 8.84 -6.15 6.01
N GLU A 141 9.16 -5.72 7.24
CA GLU A 141 9.30 -6.54 8.43
C GLU A 141 8.43 -5.97 9.55
N ASP A 142 8.13 -6.80 10.54
CA ASP A 142 7.42 -6.35 11.74
C ASP A 142 8.41 -5.71 12.72
N CYS A 143 7.92 -4.72 13.46
CA CYS A 143 8.63 -4.15 14.60
C CYS A 143 7.64 -3.98 15.74
N ILE A 144 8.04 -4.44 16.92
CA ILE A 144 7.38 -4.13 18.18
C ILE A 144 8.27 -3.10 18.84
N SER A 145 7.72 -1.92 19.12
CA SER A 145 8.46 -0.90 19.84
C SER A 145 8.88 -1.41 21.21
N GLU A 146 10.07 -1.04 21.63
CA GLU A 146 10.50 -1.17 23.01
C GLU A 146 9.63 -0.27 23.91
N ALA A 147 9.72 -0.46 25.22
CA ALA A 147 8.86 0.20 26.21
C ALA A 147 8.74 1.72 25.99
N PRO A 148 7.64 2.36 26.45
CA PRO A 148 7.44 3.80 26.32
C PRO A 148 8.70 4.57 26.70
N THR A 149 9.21 5.34 25.75
CA THR A 149 10.51 6.01 25.85
C THR A 149 10.34 7.50 25.66
N GLN A 150 11.26 8.27 26.25
CA GLN A 150 11.36 9.70 26.12
C GLN A 150 12.77 10.03 25.63
N VAL A 151 12.88 10.97 24.69
CA VAL A 151 14.16 11.45 24.17
C VAL A 151 14.18 12.96 24.08
N ASP A 152 15.37 13.53 23.91
CA ASP A 152 15.49 14.94 23.54
C ASP A 152 15.06 15.18 22.08
N LEU A 153 14.78 16.45 21.77
CA LEU A 153 14.36 16.87 20.43
C LEU A 153 15.43 16.54 19.37
N ASP A 154 16.70 16.80 19.65
CA ASP A 154 17.80 16.62 18.69
C ASP A 154 17.97 15.16 18.28
N THR A 155 17.82 14.23 19.22
CA THR A 155 17.83 12.79 18.99
C THR A 155 16.66 12.40 18.08
N PHE A 156 15.45 12.87 18.38
CA PHE A 156 14.28 12.56 17.54
C PHE A 156 14.41 13.13 16.12
N LEU A 157 14.91 14.37 15.98
CA LEU A 157 15.14 15.01 14.68
C LEU A 157 16.24 14.27 13.87
N SER A 158 17.31 13.83 14.53
CA SER A 158 18.36 13.03 13.89
C SER A 158 17.81 11.70 13.37
N CYS A 159 16.93 11.04 14.12
CA CYS A 159 16.24 9.84 13.68
C CYS A 159 15.28 10.12 12.52
N ALA A 160 14.58 11.26 12.53
CA ALA A 160 13.74 11.67 11.42
C ALA A 160 14.53 11.91 10.13
N SER A 161 15.74 12.48 10.22
CA SER A 161 16.67 12.60 9.08
C SER A 161 17.07 11.24 8.52
N GLN A 162 17.36 10.25 9.37
CA GLN A 162 17.68 8.88 8.94
C GLN A 162 16.48 8.18 8.29
N ALA A 163 15.28 8.35 8.86
CA ALA A 163 14.04 7.85 8.29
C ALA A 163 13.78 8.51 6.92
N ASN A 164 14.00 9.82 6.79
CA ASN A 164 13.89 10.55 5.54
C ASN A 164 14.84 10.02 4.47
N GLN A 165 16.11 9.76 4.85
CA GLN A 165 17.11 9.16 3.98
C GLN A 165 16.69 7.77 3.53
N THR A 166 16.18 6.92 4.43
CA THR A 166 15.70 5.58 4.09
C THR A 166 14.55 5.62 3.09
N VAL A 167 13.58 6.52 3.27
CA VAL A 167 12.48 6.70 2.31
C VAL A 167 13.03 7.14 0.94
N SER A 168 14.00 8.05 0.92
CA SER A 168 14.60 8.54 -0.32
C SER A 168 15.44 7.48 -1.05
N SER A 169 16.24 6.69 -0.33
CA SER A 169 17.17 5.74 -0.92
C SER A 169 16.55 4.39 -1.22
N ASN A 170 15.63 3.91 -0.37
CA ASN A 170 15.10 2.55 -0.44
C ASN A 170 13.64 2.51 -0.91
N HIS A 171 13.01 3.68 -1.12
CA HIS A 171 11.60 3.79 -1.54
C HIS A 171 10.63 2.98 -0.68
N ARG A 172 10.91 2.90 0.63
CA ARG A 172 10.09 2.20 1.61
C ARG A 172 10.10 2.90 2.95
N VAL A 173 9.02 2.73 3.71
CA VAL A 173 8.99 3.04 5.14
C VAL A 173 9.99 2.12 5.87
N PRO A 174 10.85 2.64 6.76
CA PRO A 174 11.71 1.79 7.60
C PRO A 174 10.87 0.80 8.41
N SER A 175 11.29 -0.47 8.45
CA SER A 175 10.61 -1.47 9.29
C SER A 175 10.86 -1.23 10.78
N VAL A 176 12.04 -0.70 11.12
CA VAL A 176 12.49 -0.37 12.47
C VAL A 176 13.13 1.02 12.41
N ILE A 177 12.90 1.83 13.44
CA ILE A 177 13.56 3.12 13.61
C ILE A 177 14.37 3.04 14.90
N ASP A 178 15.67 3.26 14.80
CA ASP A 178 16.59 3.25 15.93
C ASP A 178 16.65 4.64 16.55
N LEU A 179 16.20 4.75 17.79
CA LEU A 179 16.15 5.96 18.59
C LEU A 179 17.23 5.86 19.68
N ALA A 180 18.47 6.15 19.30
CA ALA A 180 19.65 6.10 20.19
C ALA A 180 19.82 4.76 20.93
N GLY A 181 19.61 3.64 20.23
CA GLY A 181 19.71 2.28 20.75
C GLY A 181 18.37 1.68 21.19
N THR A 182 17.28 2.46 21.14
CA THR A 182 15.91 2.00 21.42
C THR A 182 15.15 1.79 20.12
N GLN A 183 14.62 0.59 19.87
CA GLN A 183 13.86 0.33 18.66
C GLN A 183 12.40 0.78 18.79
N ILE A 184 11.92 1.56 17.81
CA ILE A 184 10.51 1.95 17.71
C ILE A 184 9.93 1.58 16.35
N SER A 185 8.63 1.30 16.34
CA SER A 185 7.88 0.99 15.14
C SER A 185 7.65 2.24 14.26
N PRO A 186 7.47 2.08 12.94
CA PRO A 186 7.13 3.19 12.06
C PRO A 186 5.80 3.86 12.40
N SER A 187 4.85 3.12 13.00
CA SER A 187 3.57 3.66 13.46
C SER A 187 3.75 4.64 14.63
N ASP A 188 4.54 4.26 15.62
CA ASP A 188 4.81 5.09 16.80
C ASP A 188 5.58 6.36 16.39
N PHE A 189 6.59 6.19 15.54
CA PHE A 189 7.30 7.33 14.97
C PHE A 189 6.35 8.26 14.22
N LEU A 190 5.47 7.74 13.35
CA LEU A 190 4.55 8.58 12.57
C LEU A 190 3.59 9.37 13.46
N LYS A 191 3.00 8.72 14.47
CA LYS A 191 2.12 9.39 15.42
C LYS A 191 2.86 10.47 16.20
N THR A 192 4.05 10.15 16.70
CA THR A 192 4.90 11.09 17.44
C THR A 192 5.31 12.28 16.56
N ALA A 193 5.75 12.01 15.34
CA ALA A 193 6.16 13.03 14.38
C ALA A 193 5.01 13.96 14.00
N ALA A 194 3.81 13.42 13.76
CA ALA A 194 2.63 14.22 13.46
C ALA A 194 2.28 15.20 14.59
N LEU A 195 2.35 14.74 15.84
CA LEU A 195 2.10 15.58 17.02
C LEU A 195 3.20 16.62 17.22
N LEU A 196 4.47 16.25 17.01
CA LEU A 196 5.59 17.18 17.07
C LEU A 196 5.46 18.30 16.02
N ILE A 197 5.21 17.95 14.75
CA ILE A 197 5.06 18.91 13.66
C ILE A 197 3.93 19.90 13.96
N LYS A 198 2.81 19.42 14.49
CA LYS A 198 1.71 20.28 14.93
C LYS A 198 2.16 21.24 16.03
N ASN A 199 2.88 20.76 17.05
CA ASN A 199 3.34 21.60 18.15
C ASN A 199 4.33 22.67 17.66
N LEU A 200 5.27 22.31 16.79
CA LEU A 200 6.20 23.24 16.15
C LEU A 200 5.49 24.31 15.31
N HIS A 201 4.33 23.98 14.74
CA HIS A 201 3.54 24.94 13.98
C HIS A 201 2.70 25.87 14.87
N GLN A 202 2.11 25.35 15.94
CA GLN A 202 1.15 26.08 16.79
C GLN A 202 1.81 26.91 17.89
N PHE A 203 2.94 26.45 18.42
CA PHE A 203 3.58 27.03 19.59
C PHE A 203 4.99 27.49 19.26
N SER A 204 5.37 28.65 19.81
CA SER A 204 6.75 29.16 19.74
C SER A 204 7.61 28.71 20.91
N GLU A 205 7.04 27.94 21.85
CA GLU A 205 7.76 27.47 23.03
C GLU A 205 8.81 26.43 22.65
N PRO A 206 10.01 26.48 23.27
CA PRO A 206 11.06 25.53 23.00
C PRO A 206 10.67 24.13 23.48
N ILE A 207 10.63 23.19 22.55
CA ILE A 207 10.41 21.76 22.84
C ILE A 207 11.77 21.14 23.13
N GLN A 208 12.00 20.69 24.36
CA GLN A 208 13.25 20.02 24.72
C GLN A 208 13.14 18.49 24.67
N THR A 209 11.93 17.98 24.81
CA THR A 209 11.69 16.57 25.13
C THR A 209 10.51 16.05 24.33
N ILE A 210 10.67 14.86 23.77
CA ILE A 210 9.67 14.15 22.98
C ILE A 210 9.30 12.86 23.72
N ILE A 211 8.00 12.69 23.95
CA ILE A 211 7.43 11.43 24.44
C ILE A 211 7.04 10.60 23.22
N ILE A 212 7.53 9.36 23.13
CA ILE A 212 7.18 8.47 22.03
C ILE A 212 5.77 7.94 22.24
N GLU A 213 4.90 8.29 21.31
CA GLU A 213 3.49 7.95 21.32
C GLU A 213 3.24 6.57 20.74
N GLN A 214 2.52 5.74 21.49
CA GLN A 214 2.15 4.40 21.04
C GLN A 214 1.01 4.45 20.02
N ALA A 215 1.14 3.66 18.96
CA ALA A 215 0.17 3.49 17.90
C ALA A 215 -0.05 1.99 17.60
N LYS A 216 -1.08 1.68 16.81
CA LYS A 216 -1.26 0.32 16.29
C LYS A 216 -0.16 0.02 15.27
N SER A 217 0.40 -1.19 15.31
CA SER A 217 1.48 -1.62 14.41
C SER A 217 1.09 -1.65 12.94
N LEU A 218 -0.19 -1.90 12.65
CA LEU A 218 -0.74 -1.94 11.30
C LEU A 218 -1.81 -0.86 11.10
N PRO A 219 -1.96 -0.33 9.87
CA PRO A 219 -3.07 0.54 9.52
C PRO A 219 -4.42 -0.13 9.73
N ALA A 220 -5.45 0.66 10.02
CA ALA A 220 -6.82 0.18 10.25
C ALA A 220 -7.35 -0.69 9.08
N LEU A 221 -6.89 -0.45 7.86
CA LEU A 221 -7.21 -1.26 6.68
C LEU A 221 -6.81 -2.74 6.81
N ALA A 222 -5.78 -3.08 7.61
CA ALA A 222 -5.39 -4.46 7.86
C ALA A 222 -6.45 -5.27 8.64
N GLU A 223 -7.39 -4.58 9.29
CA GLU A 223 -8.52 -5.18 10.02
C GLU A 223 -9.76 -5.39 9.15
N ARG A 224 -9.74 -4.96 7.87
CA ARG A 224 -10.84 -5.22 6.94
C ARG A 224 -10.99 -6.73 6.74
N GLU A 225 -12.23 -7.20 6.59
CA GLU A 225 -12.57 -8.64 6.62
C GLU A 225 -11.77 -9.48 5.60
N ASP A 226 -11.48 -8.92 4.44
CA ASP A 226 -10.70 -9.55 3.38
C ASP A 226 -9.20 -9.66 3.72
N PHE A 227 -8.62 -8.71 4.46
CA PHE A 227 -7.26 -8.81 5.00
C PHE A 227 -7.19 -9.72 6.22
N LYS A 228 -8.19 -9.62 7.12
CA LYS A 228 -8.27 -10.42 8.35
C LYS A 228 -8.32 -11.91 8.05
N ASN A 229 -9.16 -12.28 7.08
CA ASN A 229 -9.33 -13.66 6.63
C ASN A 229 -8.53 -13.97 5.36
N MET A 230 -7.57 -13.12 4.98
CA MET A 230 -6.77 -13.36 3.79
C MET A 230 -6.07 -14.71 3.90
N ARG A 231 -6.28 -15.54 2.89
CA ARG A 231 -5.61 -16.82 2.71
C ARG A 231 -5.13 -16.90 1.28
N ILE A 232 -3.88 -17.32 1.13
CA ILE A 232 -3.31 -17.60 -0.18
C ILE A 232 -3.26 -19.11 -0.29
N GLY A 233 -3.98 -19.60 -1.28
CA GLY A 233 -4.11 -21.00 -1.61
C GLY A 233 -4.68 -21.13 -3.01
N GLY A 234 -5.05 -22.33 -3.37
CA GLY A 234 -5.60 -22.62 -4.68
C GLY A 234 -5.36 -24.06 -5.03
N TRP A 235 -6.02 -24.51 -6.08
CA TRP A 235 -5.97 -25.89 -6.55
C TRP A 235 -4.57 -26.30 -7.07
N LEU A 236 -3.67 -25.35 -7.31
CA LEU A 236 -2.27 -25.59 -7.65
C LEU A 236 -1.34 -25.75 -6.44
N MET A 237 -1.77 -25.35 -5.26
CA MET A 237 -0.94 -25.39 -4.05
C MET A 237 -1.08 -26.75 -3.37
N THR A 238 -0.03 -27.23 -2.71
CA THR A 238 -0.10 -28.46 -1.91
C THR A 238 -1.23 -28.38 -0.88
N PRO A 239 -2.02 -29.44 -0.68
CA PRO A 239 -3.07 -29.46 0.35
C PRO A 239 -2.51 -29.06 1.71
N GLY A 240 -3.18 -28.12 2.37
CA GLY A 240 -2.75 -27.59 3.68
C GLY A 240 -1.69 -26.48 3.61
N PHE A 241 -1.19 -26.11 2.43
CA PHE A 241 -0.26 -24.99 2.25
C PHE A 241 -0.78 -23.70 2.92
N GLN A 242 0.08 -23.05 3.69
CA GLN A 242 -0.14 -21.74 4.29
C GLN A 242 0.94 -20.78 3.81
N ALA A 243 0.53 -19.63 3.24
CA ALA A 243 1.46 -18.59 2.82
C ALA A 243 1.53 -17.45 3.85
N ASP A 244 1.75 -17.78 5.12
CA ASP A 244 1.65 -16.83 6.24
C ASP A 244 2.55 -15.60 6.05
N ASN A 245 3.76 -15.78 5.52
CA ASN A 245 4.68 -14.68 5.23
C ASN A 245 4.14 -13.73 4.14
N VAL A 246 3.45 -14.26 3.13
CA VAL A 246 2.86 -13.46 2.05
C VAL A 246 1.63 -12.72 2.56
N VAL A 247 0.82 -13.37 3.40
CA VAL A 247 -0.33 -12.75 4.08
C VAL A 247 0.16 -11.63 5.03
N ALA A 248 1.21 -11.88 5.81
CA ALA A 248 1.82 -10.88 6.69
C ALA A 248 2.36 -9.69 5.89
N MET A 249 3.06 -9.95 4.78
CA MET A 249 3.50 -8.89 3.87
C MET A 249 2.33 -8.10 3.30
N ALA A 250 1.26 -8.75 2.83
CA ALA A 250 0.08 -8.08 2.30
C ALA A 250 -0.58 -7.16 3.35
N LYS A 251 -0.65 -7.61 4.61
CA LYS A 251 -1.13 -6.78 5.74
C LYS A 251 -0.22 -5.59 5.99
N ARG A 252 1.11 -5.76 6.00
CA ARG A 252 2.06 -4.65 6.11
C ARG A 252 1.94 -3.67 4.95
N GLN A 253 1.63 -4.14 3.74
CA GLN A 253 1.45 -3.28 2.57
C GLN A 253 0.12 -2.52 2.55
N THR A 254 -0.77 -2.70 3.53
CA THR A 254 -1.90 -1.77 3.74
C THR A 254 -1.43 -0.34 4.05
N TRP A 255 -0.16 -0.16 4.42
CA TRP A 255 0.50 1.15 4.47
C TRP A 255 0.47 1.92 3.15
N THR A 256 0.35 1.24 2.01
CA THR A 256 0.28 1.87 0.67
C THR A 256 -1.15 2.03 0.17
N ALA A 257 -2.13 1.50 0.90
CA ALA A 257 -3.50 1.48 0.45
C ALA A 257 -4.16 2.86 0.65
N LYS A 258 -4.75 3.37 -0.43
CA LYS A 258 -5.58 4.57 -0.47
C LYS A 258 -6.57 4.46 -1.66
N PRO A 259 -7.65 5.26 -1.68
CA PRO A 259 -8.54 5.32 -2.84
C PRO A 259 -7.81 5.73 -4.13
N ALA A 260 -8.18 5.10 -5.24
CA ALA A 260 -7.74 5.55 -6.56
C ALA A 260 -8.59 6.74 -7.00
N VAL A 261 -7.98 7.93 -7.03
CA VAL A 261 -8.65 9.17 -7.43
C VAL A 261 -8.28 9.52 -8.88
N PRO A 262 -9.27 9.76 -9.77
CA PRO A 262 -9.02 10.20 -11.14
C PRO A 262 -8.20 11.49 -11.20
N MET A 263 -7.35 11.64 -12.22
CA MET A 263 -6.50 12.83 -12.39
C MET A 263 -7.31 14.14 -12.46
N ASN A 264 -8.54 14.13 -12.99
CA ASN A 264 -9.39 15.32 -13.11
C ASN A 264 -10.13 15.69 -11.80
N GLN A 265 -9.95 14.91 -10.74
CA GLN A 265 -10.51 15.15 -9.40
C GLN A 265 -9.44 15.39 -8.35
N ARG A 266 -8.16 15.47 -8.75
CA ARG A 266 -7.00 15.77 -7.90
C ARG A 266 -6.68 17.25 -7.87
#